data_AF-A0A2V7VIK9-F1
#
_entry.id   AF-A0A2V7VIK9-F1
#
_cell.length_a   1.000
_cell.length_b   1.000
_cell.length_c   1.000
_cell.angle_alpha   90.00
_cell.angle_beta   90.00
_cell.angle_gamma   90.00
#
_symmetry.space_group_name_H-M   'P 1'
#
loop_
_entity.id
_entity.type
_entity.pdbx_description
1 polymer ?
#
loop_
_entity_poly.entity_id
_entity_poly.type
_entity_poly.pdbx_seq_one_letter_code
_entity_poly.pdbx_strand_id
1 'polypeptide(L)'
;SGLFVARSGMPGTVTVGSSLPGGDARPNLLHDPNLPGSERSADHWFDTTAFVANKAADGTLLAGNAGRNIIRGPAYVNLDVGLIKFIPLKKDMRLQLRVEAFNVTNTPHFALPVLRMSDPAFGKITHTRNSTNFGSTATSFANRMIQLAVKLEF
;
A
#
# COMPACT_ATOMS: atom_id res chain seq x y z
N SER A 1 -6.25 11.77 -21.94
CA SER A 1 -5.70 10.43 -21.66
C SER A 1 -5.98 10.08 -20.20
N GLY A 2 -5.88 8.81 -19.82
CA GLY A 2 -6.03 8.40 -18.43
C GLY A 2 -5.38 7.06 -18.17
N LEU A 3 -5.08 6.78 -16.91
CA LEU A 3 -4.52 5.54 -16.43
C LEU A 3 -5.40 5.00 -15.31
N PHE A 4 -5.91 3.78 -15.49
CA PHE A 4 -6.60 3.03 -14.45
C PHE A 4 -5.75 1.83 -14.04
N VAL A 5 -5.55 1.64 -12.74
CA VAL A 5 -4.83 0.49 -12.19
C VAL A 5 -5.66 -0.12 -11.08
N ALA A 6 -5.90 -1.42 -11.16
CA ALA A 6 -6.45 -2.21 -10.08
C ALA A 6 -5.57 -3.45 -9.86
N ARG A 7 -5.14 -3.66 -8.62
CA ARG A 7 -4.40 -4.85 -8.21
C ARG A 7 -4.91 -5.35 -6.87
N SER A 8 -4.95 -6.67 -6.73
CA SER A 8 -5.18 -7.30 -5.43
C SER A 8 -4.09 -6.92 -4.43
N GLY A 9 -4.38 -7.11 -3.15
CA GLY A 9 -3.44 -6.84 -2.08
C GLY A 9 -2.10 -7.56 -2.25
N MET A 10 -1.02 -6.83 -2.00
CA MET A 10 0.33 -7.42 -1.98
C MET A 10 0.41 -8.46 -0.86
N PRO A 11 1.02 -9.64 -1.11
CA PRO A 11 1.20 -10.62 -0.06
C PRO A 11 2.35 -10.22 0.89
N GLY A 12 2.27 -10.68 2.13
CA GLY A 12 3.25 -10.41 3.18
C GLY A 12 3.61 -11.67 3.99
N THR A 13 4.84 -11.73 4.47
CA THR A 13 5.34 -12.81 5.33
C THR A 13 5.44 -12.32 6.77
N VAL A 14 4.82 -13.05 7.70
CA VAL A 14 4.94 -12.79 9.13
C VAL A 14 6.28 -13.28 9.66
N THR A 15 6.94 -12.47 10.48
CA THR A 15 8.19 -12.81 11.16
C THR A 15 8.10 -12.57 12.65
N VAL A 16 8.90 -13.29 13.43
CA VAL A 16 8.94 -13.12 14.90
C VAL A 16 9.66 -11.84 15.28
N GLY A 17 10.53 -11.31 14.41
CA GLY A 17 11.35 -10.14 14.70
C GLY A 17 12.69 -10.48 15.38
N SER A 18 13.13 -11.72 15.22
CA SER A 18 14.47 -12.19 15.57
C SER A 18 14.89 -13.21 14.52
N SER A 19 16.19 -13.29 14.25
CA SER A 19 16.71 -14.11 13.16
C SER A 19 17.27 -15.44 13.68
N LEU A 20 17.16 -16.46 12.84
CA LEU A 20 17.85 -17.74 12.98
C LEU A 20 18.86 -17.86 11.84
N PRO A 21 19.80 -18.83 11.88
CA PRO A 21 20.62 -19.15 10.72
C PRO A 21 19.72 -19.38 9.49
N GLY A 22 19.89 -18.54 8.45
CA GLY A 22 19.03 -18.54 7.25
C GLY A 22 17.99 -17.42 7.16
N GLY A 23 17.94 -16.49 8.12
CA GLY A 23 17.16 -15.24 8.05
C GLY A 23 16.15 -15.06 9.18
N ASP A 24 15.20 -14.15 9.00
CA ASP A 24 14.18 -13.89 10.01
C ASP A 24 13.33 -15.13 10.32
N ALA A 25 13.20 -15.44 11.60
CA ALA A 25 12.42 -16.56 12.06
C ALA A 25 10.94 -16.32 11.76
N ARG A 26 10.27 -17.33 11.21
CA ARG A 26 8.82 -17.35 11.05
C ARG A 26 8.17 -18.05 12.25
N PRO A 27 6.98 -17.62 12.67
CA PRO A 27 6.22 -18.30 13.73
C PRO A 27 5.63 -19.63 13.27
N ASN A 28 5.00 -20.34 14.19
CA ASN A 28 4.03 -21.37 13.84
C ASN A 28 2.69 -20.72 13.47
N LEU A 29 2.01 -21.29 12.49
CA LEU A 29 0.65 -20.96 12.10
C LEU A 29 -0.32 -21.97 12.72
N LEU A 30 -1.29 -21.48 13.49
CA LEU A 30 -2.27 -22.30 14.20
C LEU A 30 -3.55 -22.51 13.37
N HIS A 31 -3.98 -21.48 12.64
CA HIS A 31 -5.18 -21.46 11.80
C HIS A 31 -5.06 -20.40 10.69
N ASP A 32 -6.07 -20.25 9.82
CA ASP A 32 -6.04 -19.24 8.76
C ASP A 32 -6.07 -17.82 9.37
N PRO A 33 -5.06 -16.98 9.10
CA PRO A 33 -4.99 -15.64 9.68
C PRO A 33 -5.81 -14.61 8.88
N ASN A 34 -6.23 -14.93 7.64
CA ASN A 34 -6.84 -13.93 6.76
C ASN A 34 -8.33 -13.74 7.08
N LEU A 35 -8.65 -12.65 7.78
CA LEU A 35 -10.01 -12.27 8.08
C LEU A 35 -10.85 -11.99 6.82
N PRO A 36 -12.17 -12.18 6.84
CA PRO A 36 -13.07 -11.69 5.80
C PRO A 36 -12.98 -10.16 5.66
N GLY A 37 -13.23 -9.63 4.45
CA GLY A 37 -13.12 -8.18 4.20
C GLY A 37 -14.00 -7.31 5.11
N SER A 38 -15.13 -7.82 5.58
CA SER A 38 -16.04 -7.15 6.53
C SER A 38 -15.48 -6.99 7.94
N GLU A 39 -14.49 -7.81 8.31
CA GLU A 39 -13.88 -7.82 9.64
C GLU A 39 -12.52 -7.12 9.65
N ARG A 40 -12.01 -6.75 8.47
CA ARG A 40 -10.74 -6.04 8.34
C ARG A 40 -10.91 -4.55 8.61
N SER A 41 -10.03 -4.02 9.44
CA SER A 41 -9.84 -2.59 9.65
C SER A 41 -8.35 -2.26 9.74
N ALA A 42 -8.01 -0.98 9.73
CA ALA A 42 -6.61 -0.57 9.91
C ALA A 42 -6.02 -1.06 11.25
N ASP A 43 -6.83 -1.15 12.30
CA ASP A 43 -6.39 -1.63 13.63
C ASP A 43 -6.47 -3.16 13.81
N HIS A 44 -7.09 -3.85 12.86
CA HIS A 44 -7.29 -5.30 12.92
C HIS A 44 -7.39 -5.83 11.48
N TRP A 45 -6.23 -6.05 10.85
CA TRP A 45 -6.18 -6.43 9.43
C TRP A 45 -6.19 -7.95 9.21
N PHE A 46 -5.61 -8.70 10.13
CA PHE A 46 -5.58 -10.16 10.14
C PHE A 46 -5.60 -10.65 11.59
N ASP A 47 -5.98 -11.90 11.79
CA ASP A 47 -6.00 -12.50 13.12
C ASP A 47 -4.55 -12.74 13.60
N THR A 48 -4.12 -11.94 14.57
CA THR A 48 -2.77 -12.05 15.14
C THR A 48 -2.61 -13.27 16.04
N THR A 49 -3.72 -13.83 16.56
CA THR A 49 -3.72 -15.02 17.43
C THR A 49 -3.43 -16.31 16.66
N ALA A 50 -3.53 -16.28 15.32
CA ALA A 50 -3.11 -17.36 14.44
C ALA A 50 -1.60 -17.64 14.48
N PHE A 51 -0.80 -16.77 15.11
CA PHE A 51 0.64 -16.84 15.12
C PHE A 51 1.20 -17.01 16.53
N VAL A 52 2.09 -17.98 16.69
CA VAL A 52 2.87 -18.17 17.92
C VAL A 52 4.35 -18.35 17.59
N ALA A 53 5.22 -17.63 18.31
CA ALA A 53 6.65 -17.81 18.16
C ALA A 53 7.04 -19.24 18.55
N ASN A 54 7.73 -19.97 17.67
CA ASN A 54 8.18 -21.31 17.99
C ASN A 54 9.41 -21.24 18.89
N LYS A 55 9.33 -21.73 20.13
CA LYS A 55 10.43 -21.72 21.09
C LYS A 55 10.59 -23.09 21.74
N ALA A 56 11.83 -23.50 21.98
CA ALA A 56 12.15 -24.66 22.81
C ALA A 56 11.83 -24.37 24.29
N ALA A 57 11.87 -25.43 25.12
CA ALA A 57 11.56 -25.33 26.55
C ALA A 57 12.50 -24.40 27.33
N ASP A 58 13.73 -24.20 26.83
CA ASP A 58 14.73 -23.26 27.36
C ASP A 58 14.54 -21.81 26.88
N GLY A 59 13.51 -21.55 26.06
CA GLY A 59 13.23 -20.23 25.47
C GLY A 59 13.98 -19.96 24.17
N THR A 60 14.83 -20.87 23.70
CA THR A 60 15.55 -20.74 22.44
C THR A 60 14.56 -20.68 21.27
N LEU A 61 14.72 -19.68 20.40
CA LEU A 61 13.87 -19.54 19.22
C LEU A 61 14.14 -20.67 18.22
N LEU A 62 13.08 -21.26 17.68
CA LEU A 62 13.11 -22.33 16.69
C LEU A 62 12.44 -21.87 15.39
N ALA A 63 12.74 -22.56 14.30
CA ALA A 63 12.07 -22.31 13.02
C ALA A 63 10.60 -22.72 13.12
N GLY A 64 9.67 -21.82 12.79
CA GLY A 64 8.25 -22.13 12.72
C GLY A 64 7.78 -22.62 11.36
N ASN A 65 6.55 -23.13 11.33
CA ASN A 65 5.93 -23.72 10.14
C ASN A 65 5.14 -22.72 9.25
N ALA A 66 4.95 -21.47 9.68
CA ALA A 66 4.13 -20.51 8.93
C ALA A 66 4.70 -20.27 7.52
N GLY A 67 3.85 -20.34 6.50
CA GLY A 67 4.23 -20.11 5.10
C GLY A 67 4.77 -18.70 4.84
N ARG A 68 5.49 -18.54 3.73
CA ARG A 68 5.83 -17.20 3.21
C ARG A 68 4.63 -16.61 2.48
N ASN A 69 4.46 -15.29 2.53
CA ASN A 69 3.50 -14.55 1.71
C ASN A 69 2.03 -14.93 1.95
N ILE A 70 1.70 -15.37 3.17
CA ILE A 70 0.36 -15.86 3.54
C ILE A 70 -0.62 -14.77 3.98
N ILE A 71 -0.15 -13.56 4.32
CA ILE A 71 -1.03 -12.43 4.65
C ILE A 71 -1.33 -11.62 3.40
N ARG A 72 -2.60 -11.27 3.18
CA ARG A 72 -3.02 -10.38 2.09
C ARG A 72 -3.17 -8.95 2.56
N GLY A 73 -2.40 -8.03 1.99
CA GLY A 73 -2.53 -6.60 2.26
C GLY A 73 -3.78 -5.94 1.65
N PRO A 74 -3.94 -4.62 1.83
CA PRO A 74 -4.96 -3.82 1.15
C PRO A 74 -4.81 -3.87 -0.36
N ALA A 75 -5.94 -3.97 -1.06
CA ALA A 75 -6.00 -3.79 -2.51
C ALA A 75 -5.60 -2.36 -2.89
N TYR A 76 -5.17 -2.20 -4.14
CA TYR A 76 -4.79 -0.90 -4.66
C TYR A 76 -5.58 -0.62 -5.93
N VAL A 77 -6.33 0.47 -5.91
CA VAL A 77 -7.15 0.95 -7.02
C VAL A 77 -6.85 2.43 -7.20
N ASN A 78 -6.46 2.84 -8.40
CA ASN A 78 -6.13 4.22 -8.72
C ASN A 78 -6.63 4.60 -10.11
N LEU A 79 -7.05 5.87 -10.23
CA LEU A 79 -7.46 6.48 -11.49
C LEU A 79 -6.78 7.85 -11.62
N ASP A 80 -6.02 8.03 -12.69
CA ASP A 80 -5.40 9.29 -13.08
C ASP A 80 -5.91 9.72 -14.45
N VAL A 81 -6.16 11.02 -14.65
CA VAL A 81 -6.75 11.57 -15.86
C VAL A 81 -6.05 12.86 -16.26
N GLY A 82 -5.78 13.02 -17.56
CA GLY A 82 -5.27 14.25 -18.17
C GLY A 82 -6.13 14.68 -19.35
N LEU A 83 -6.51 15.96 -19.39
CA LEU A 83 -7.27 16.58 -20.46
C LEU A 83 -6.49 17.77 -21.01
N ILE A 84 -6.38 17.84 -22.34
CA ILE A 84 -5.83 18.99 -23.05
C ILE A 84 -6.88 19.48 -24.04
N LYS A 85 -7.15 20.78 -24.05
CA LYS A 85 -8.03 21.45 -25.00
C LYS A 85 -7.29 22.59 -25.69
N PHE A 86 -7.34 22.61 -27.02
CA PHE A 86 -6.90 23.74 -27.82
C PHE A 86 -8.10 24.61 -28.18
N ILE A 87 -7.98 25.92 -27.95
CA ILE A 87 -8.97 26.93 -28.28
C ILE A 87 -8.32 27.85 -29.35
N PRO A 88 -8.81 27.84 -30.59
CA PRO A 88 -8.30 28.74 -31.62
C PRO A 88 -8.63 30.18 -31.26
N LEU A 89 -7.68 31.11 -31.45
CA LEU A 89 -7.88 32.53 -31.21
C LEU A 89 -8.02 33.28 -32.55
N LYS A 90 -6.89 33.66 -33.17
CA LYS A 90 -6.83 34.35 -34.47
C LYS A 90 -5.56 33.97 -35.22
N LYS A 91 -5.63 33.94 -36.56
CA LYS A 91 -4.51 33.54 -37.43
C LYS A 91 -3.93 32.19 -37.01
N ASP A 92 -2.64 32.17 -36.67
CA ASP A 92 -1.87 31.01 -36.23
C ASP A 92 -1.77 30.91 -34.70
N MET A 93 -2.54 31.72 -33.94
CA MET A 93 -2.53 31.69 -32.48
C MET A 93 -3.57 30.73 -31.90
N ARG A 94 -3.15 29.91 -30.92
CA ARG A 94 -4.06 29.05 -30.15
C ARG A 94 -3.73 29.06 -28.65
N LEU A 95 -4.78 28.95 -27.84
CA LEU A 95 -4.67 28.75 -26.41
C LEU A 95 -4.76 27.25 -26.10
N GLN A 96 -3.79 26.72 -25.38
CA GLN A 96 -3.82 25.37 -24.83
C GLN A 96 -4.20 25.44 -23.34
N LEU A 97 -5.29 24.76 -22.98
CA LEU A 97 -5.67 24.47 -21.60
C LEU A 97 -5.30 23.04 -21.28
N ARG A 98 -4.60 22.81 -20.16
CA ARG A 98 -4.28 21.47 -19.67
C ARG A 98 -4.77 21.33 -18.22
N VAL A 99 -5.45 20.21 -17.97
CA VAL A 99 -5.90 19.78 -16.65
C VAL A 99 -5.38 18.38 -16.41
N GLU A 100 -4.70 18.15 -15.30
CA GLU A 100 -4.25 16.83 -14.87
C GLU A 100 -4.78 16.57 -13.46
N ALA A 101 -5.35 15.39 -13.23
CA ALA A 101 -5.87 14.97 -11.95
C ALA A 101 -5.35 13.56 -11.61
N PHE A 102 -4.68 13.44 -10.47
CA PHE A 102 -4.13 12.19 -9.94
C PHE A 102 -4.95 11.74 -8.74
N ASN A 103 -5.12 10.43 -8.57
CA ASN A 103 -6.01 9.84 -7.57
C ASN A 103 -7.40 10.49 -7.59
N VAL A 104 -8.04 10.47 -8.77
CA VAL A 104 -9.33 11.12 -9.03
C VAL A 104 -10.40 10.66 -8.04
N THR A 105 -10.39 9.40 -7.63
CA THR A 105 -11.35 8.85 -6.65
C THR A 105 -11.08 9.28 -5.22
N ASN A 106 -9.91 9.90 -4.94
CA ASN A 106 -9.43 10.21 -3.59
C ASN A 106 -9.44 8.98 -2.67
N THR A 107 -9.08 7.83 -3.23
CA THR A 107 -9.00 6.57 -2.48
C THR A 107 -7.67 6.52 -1.73
N PRO A 108 -7.65 6.33 -0.40
CA PRO A 108 -6.40 6.13 0.33
C PRO A 108 -5.74 4.82 -0.07
N HIS A 109 -4.43 4.84 -0.30
CA HIS A 109 -3.66 3.64 -0.63
C HIS A 109 -2.90 3.14 0.59
N PHE A 110 -3.49 2.20 1.33
CA PHE A 110 -2.87 1.68 2.54
C PHE A 110 -1.63 0.81 2.28
N ALA A 111 -0.64 0.90 3.17
CA ALA A 111 0.53 0.03 3.16
C ALA A 111 0.18 -1.38 3.63
N LEU A 112 1.19 -2.27 3.67
CA LEU A 112 1.00 -3.57 4.33
C LEU A 112 0.77 -3.35 5.83
N PRO A 113 -0.02 -4.22 6.50
CA PRO A 113 -0.04 -4.25 7.94
C PRO A 113 1.36 -4.58 8.48
N VAL A 114 1.60 -4.29 9.74
CA VAL A 114 2.84 -4.69 10.41
C VAL A 114 2.85 -6.20 10.56
N LEU A 115 3.88 -6.84 10.00
CA LEU A 115 4.02 -8.29 9.91
C LEU A 115 5.05 -8.86 10.89
N ARG A 116 5.64 -8.02 11.73
CA ARG A 116 6.65 -8.42 12.72
C ARG A 116 5.98 -8.56 14.08
N MET A 117 5.98 -9.77 14.65
CA MET A 117 5.33 -10.06 15.93
C MET A 117 5.94 -9.31 17.12
N SER A 118 7.24 -8.99 17.05
CA SER A 118 7.90 -8.20 18.09
C SER A 118 7.49 -6.72 18.10
N ASP A 119 6.71 -6.27 17.11
CA ASP A 119 6.25 -4.90 17.00
C ASP A 119 4.89 -4.72 17.71
N PRO A 120 4.71 -3.70 18.56
CA PRO A 120 3.42 -3.43 19.23
C PRO A 120 2.25 -3.21 18.28
N ALA A 121 2.51 -2.79 17.03
CA ALA A 121 1.51 -2.58 16.00
C ALA A 121 1.27 -3.82 15.12
N PHE A 122 1.78 -5.00 15.49
CA PHE A 122 1.55 -6.26 14.76
C PHE A 122 0.06 -6.46 14.44
N GLY A 123 -0.26 -6.75 13.18
CA GLY A 123 -1.64 -6.88 12.73
C GLY A 123 -2.29 -5.58 12.23
N LYS A 124 -1.65 -4.43 12.42
CA LYS A 124 -2.22 -3.11 12.11
C LYS A 124 -1.57 -2.44 10.92
N ILE A 125 -2.33 -1.63 10.19
CA ILE A 125 -1.81 -0.74 9.16
C ILE A 125 -1.56 0.64 9.78
N THR A 126 -0.30 1.06 9.81
CA THR A 126 0.11 2.30 10.47
C THR A 126 0.30 3.48 9.52
N HIS A 127 0.29 3.23 8.20
CA HIS A 127 0.55 4.25 7.19
C HIS A 127 -0.02 3.87 5.82
N THR A 128 -0.10 4.87 4.94
CA THR A 128 -0.36 4.69 3.51
C THR A 128 0.94 4.40 2.74
N ARG A 129 0.84 3.72 1.59
CA ARG A 129 1.91 3.71 0.59
C ARG A 129 2.11 5.18 0.20
N ASN A 130 3.29 5.76 0.42
CA ASN A 130 3.52 7.19 0.66
C ASN A 130 2.93 7.72 1.96
N SER A 131 3.71 7.60 3.03
CA SER A 131 3.68 8.60 4.09
C SER A 131 4.51 9.79 3.61
N THR A 132 3.87 10.96 3.54
CA THR A 132 4.41 12.24 3.09
C THR A 132 5.67 12.65 3.85
N ASN A 133 6.85 12.48 3.26
CA ASN A 133 7.84 13.55 3.41
C ASN A 133 7.42 14.66 2.45
N PHE A 134 7.14 15.84 3.00
CA PHE A 134 6.90 17.04 2.21
C PHE A 134 8.06 17.22 1.21
N GLY A 135 7.75 17.22 -0.09
CA GLY A 135 8.76 17.36 -1.16
C GLY A 135 9.24 16.07 -1.84
N SER A 136 8.63 14.89 -1.61
CA SER A 136 8.99 13.68 -2.38
C SER A 136 8.15 13.51 -3.66
N THR A 137 8.83 13.29 -4.79
CA THR A 137 8.28 13.16 -6.15
C THR A 137 7.59 11.81 -6.39
N ALA A 138 6.63 11.44 -5.53
CA ALA A 138 5.87 10.21 -5.66
C ALA A 138 4.39 10.53 -5.91
N THR A 139 4.08 11.07 -7.08
CA THR A 139 2.70 11.39 -7.51
C THR A 139 1.79 10.16 -7.63
N SER A 140 2.36 8.94 -7.68
CA SER A 140 1.60 7.69 -7.84
C SER A 140 0.84 7.23 -6.58
N PHE A 141 1.21 7.70 -5.39
CA PHE A 141 0.55 7.29 -4.14
C PHE A 141 0.13 8.50 -3.29
N ALA A 142 0.13 9.69 -3.90
CA ALA A 142 -0.25 10.91 -3.23
C ALA A 142 -1.78 10.99 -3.02
N ASN A 143 -2.19 11.81 -2.07
CA ASN A 143 -3.58 12.29 -1.98
C ASN A 143 -4.00 12.94 -3.30
N ARG A 144 -5.30 13.12 -3.53
CA ARG A 144 -5.81 13.74 -4.77
C ARG A 144 -5.04 15.02 -5.10
N MET A 145 -4.46 15.07 -6.29
CA MET A 145 -3.72 16.23 -6.79
C MET A 145 -4.32 16.68 -8.12
N ILE A 146 -4.56 17.98 -8.26
CA ILE A 146 -5.06 18.59 -9.49
C ILE A 146 -4.09 19.68 -9.92
N GLN A 147 -3.70 19.65 -11.19
CA GLN A 147 -2.80 20.63 -11.79
C GLN A 147 -3.47 21.28 -13.00
N LEU A 148 -3.25 22.57 -13.14
CA LEU A 148 -3.81 23.41 -14.20
C LEU A 148 -2.67 24.14 -14.90
N ALA A 149 -2.67 24.13 -16.22
CA ALA A 149 -1.73 24.90 -17.02
C ALA A 149 -2.43 25.57 -18.21
N VAL A 150 -1.96 26.77 -18.53
CA VAL A 150 -2.40 27.56 -19.68
C VAL A 150 -1.16 27.91 -20.49
N LYS A 151 -1.22 27.70 -21.81
CA LYS A 151 -0.13 28.04 -22.73
C LYS A 151 -0.71 28.76 -23.95
N LEU A 152 -0.10 29.88 -24.31
CA LEU A 152 -0.38 30.58 -25.58
C LEU A 152 0.67 30.14 -26.61
N GLU A 153 0.23 29.78 -27.80
CA GLU A 153 1.08 29.42 -28.93
C GLU A 153 0.83 30.40 -30.08
N PHE A 154 1.90 30.87 -30.72
CA PHE A 154 1.92 31.84 -31.81
C PHE A 154 3.04 31.52 -32.80
#